data_AF-A0A6L6PLI3-F1
#
_entry.id   AF-A0A6L6PLI3-F1
#
_cell.length_a   1.000
_cell.length_b   1.000
_cell.length_c   1.000
_cell.angle_alpha   90.00
_cell.angle_beta   90.00
_cell.angle_gamma   90.00
#
_symmetry.space_group_name_H-M   'P 1'
#
loop_
_entity.id
_entity.type
_entity.pdbx_description
1 polymer ?
#
loop_
_entity_poly.entity_id
_entity_poly.type
_entity_poly.pdbx_seq_one_letter_code
_entity_poly.pdbx_strand_id
1 'polypeptide(L)'
;MFKNGMRPIHPGEILWEDYIEPTGTSVRAVALVLHIPYSHLSEIVKGRRGMTADTALRLERYFGNEAQCWLNLQTAYDLRMAETLVGKTKAMKVQITGEANNAESGINARRRRAGGGRRLSSARHYSLSKSHTLLAITDARRTGTALPS
;
A
#
# COMPACT_ATOMS: atom_id res chain seq x y z
N MET A 1 19.72 -3.31 1.17
CA MET A 1 19.24 -3.30 2.57
C MET A 1 20.18 -4.15 3.39
N PHE A 2 20.77 -3.58 4.44
CA PHE A 2 21.56 -4.34 5.41
C PHE A 2 20.65 -5.34 6.13
N LYS A 3 20.92 -6.64 5.99
CA LYS A 3 20.19 -7.68 6.72
C LYS A 3 20.84 -7.85 8.08
N ASN A 4 20.38 -7.09 9.07
CA ASN A 4 20.81 -7.32 10.44
C ASN A 4 20.28 -8.71 10.83
N GLY A 5 21.18 -9.66 11.12
CA GLY A 5 20.89 -11.07 11.41
C GLY A 5 20.13 -11.33 12.72
N MET A 6 19.31 -10.37 13.14
CA MET A 6 18.45 -10.47 14.30
C MET A 6 17.23 -11.33 14.00
N ARG A 7 16.73 -12.01 15.04
CA ARG A 7 15.53 -12.85 14.95
C ARG A 7 14.32 -12.01 14.46
N PRO A 8 13.39 -12.61 13.69
CA PRO A 8 12.11 -11.97 13.40
C PRO A 8 11.37 -11.71 14.71
N ILE A 9 10.89 -10.48 14.91
CA ILE A 9 10.10 -10.09 16.10
C ILE A 9 8.64 -10.07 15.68
N HIS A 10 7.80 -10.86 16.35
CA HIS A 10 6.37 -10.90 16.05
C HIS A 10 5.67 -9.67 16.65
N PRO A 11 4.70 -9.03 15.97
CA PRO A 11 4.00 -7.86 16.51
C PRO A 11 3.31 -8.11 17.86
N GLY A 12 2.91 -9.37 18.12
CA GLY A 12 2.35 -9.79 19.40
C GLY A 12 3.33 -9.77 20.58
N GLU A 13 4.63 -9.92 20.33
CA GLU A 13 5.69 -9.79 21.35
C GLU A 13 5.76 -8.32 21.80
N ILE A 14 5.84 -7.40 20.84
CA ILE A 14 5.80 -5.94 21.08
C ILE A 14 4.50 -5.53 21.80
N LEU A 15 3.35 -6.04 21.36
CA LEU A 15 2.07 -5.75 22.01
C LEU A 15 2.06 -6.18 23.49
N TRP A 16 2.71 -7.30 23.82
CA TRP A 16 2.80 -7.73 25.20
C TRP A 16 3.76 -6.86 26.01
N GLU A 17 5.02 -6.79 25.57
CA GLU A 17 6.13 -6.18 26.33
C GLU A 17 5.98 -4.66 26.48
N ASP A 18 5.55 -3.97 25.42
CA ASP A 18 5.55 -2.50 25.41
C ASP A 18 4.19 -1.89 25.81
N TYR A 19 3.11 -2.68 25.76
CA TYR A 19 1.74 -2.15 25.93
C TYR A 19 0.95 -2.85 27.03
N ILE A 20 0.81 -4.18 26.98
CA ILE A 20 -0.08 -4.88 27.92
C ILE A 20 0.60 -5.05 29.28
N GLU A 21 1.83 -5.57 29.31
CA GLU A 21 2.58 -5.85 30.54
C GLU A 21 2.84 -4.58 31.38
N PRO A 22 3.27 -3.44 30.81
CA PRO A 22 3.52 -2.22 31.59
C PRO A 22 2.27 -1.62 32.23
N THR A 23 1.09 -1.89 31.67
CA THR A 23 -0.19 -1.39 32.22
C THR A 23 -0.71 -2.25 33.38
N GLY A 24 -0.10 -3.41 33.65
CA GLY A 24 -0.60 -4.37 34.64
C GLY A 24 -1.95 -4.99 34.28
N THR A 25 -2.42 -4.80 33.05
CA THR A 25 -3.72 -5.30 32.58
C THR A 25 -3.58 -6.70 31.98
N SER A 26 -4.58 -7.55 32.18
CA SER A 26 -4.56 -8.89 31.56
C SER A 26 -4.92 -8.83 30.06
N VAL A 27 -4.36 -9.75 29.27
CA VAL A 27 -4.77 -9.95 27.86
C VAL A 27 -6.28 -10.15 27.73
N ARG A 28 -6.92 -10.80 28.72
CA ARG A 28 -8.37 -11.01 28.74
C ARG A 28 -9.14 -9.69 28.87
N ALA A 29 -8.70 -8.80 29.74
CA ALA A 29 -9.31 -7.48 29.90
C ALA A 29 -9.16 -6.64 28.63
N VAL A 30 -7.97 -6.64 28.00
CA VAL A 30 -7.76 -5.95 26.73
C VAL A 30 -8.66 -6.51 25.63
N ALA A 31 -8.75 -7.85 25.50
CA ALA A 31 -9.62 -8.48 24.50
C ALA A 31 -11.09 -8.06 24.64
N LEU A 32 -11.58 -7.93 25.88
CA LEU A 32 -12.93 -7.46 26.16
C LEU A 32 -13.16 -6.02 25.68
N VAL A 33 -12.23 -5.10 25.97
CA VAL A 33 -12.33 -3.70 25.55
C VAL A 33 -12.21 -3.55 24.04
N LEU A 34 -11.35 -4.35 23.40
CA LEU A 34 -11.22 -4.36 21.95
C LEU A 34 -12.40 -5.05 21.24
N HIS A 35 -13.31 -5.69 21.97
CA HIS A 35 -14.40 -6.52 21.43
C HIS A 35 -13.91 -7.60 20.46
N ILE A 36 -12.81 -8.27 20.80
CA ILE A 36 -12.29 -9.42 20.05
C ILE A 36 -12.27 -10.68 20.94
N PRO A 37 -12.41 -11.88 20.37
CA PRO A 37 -12.32 -13.11 21.16
C PRO A 37 -10.98 -13.19 21.91
N TYR A 38 -11.02 -13.55 23.19
CA TYR A 38 -9.80 -13.72 23.99
C TYR A 38 -8.79 -14.68 23.34
N SER A 39 -9.29 -15.77 22.75
CA SER A 39 -8.46 -16.72 22.01
C SER A 39 -7.71 -16.02 20.87
N HIS A 40 -8.38 -15.17 20.09
CA HIS A 40 -7.75 -14.41 19.01
C HIS A 40 -6.57 -13.58 19.53
N LEU A 41 -6.81 -12.73 20.54
CA LEU A 41 -5.75 -11.85 21.07
C LEU A 41 -4.62 -12.65 21.74
N SER A 42 -4.96 -13.72 22.45
CA SER A 42 -3.97 -14.59 23.09
C SER A 42 -3.05 -15.27 22.07
N GLU A 43 -3.58 -15.72 20.94
CA GLU A 43 -2.79 -16.32 19.87
C GLU A 43 -1.88 -15.28 19.18
N ILE A 44 -2.32 -14.03 19.04
CA ILE A 44 -1.48 -12.93 18.54
C ILE A 44 -0.31 -12.70 19.49
N VAL A 45 -0.59 -12.47 20.78
CA VAL A 45 0.43 -12.22 21.81
C VAL A 45 1.46 -13.36 21.87
N LYS A 46 1.02 -14.61 21.71
CA LYS A 46 1.90 -15.79 21.71
C LYS A 46 2.65 -16.02 20.38
N GLY A 47 2.49 -15.15 19.38
CA GLY A 47 3.16 -15.29 18.10
C GLY A 47 2.66 -16.41 17.20
N ARG A 48 1.45 -16.93 17.47
CA ARG A 48 0.86 -18.06 16.71
C ARG A 48 -0.13 -17.62 15.65
N ARG A 49 -0.56 -16.35 15.70
CA ARG A 49 -1.47 -15.74 14.73
C ARG A 49 -0.98 -14.35 14.37
N GLY A 50 -1.04 -14.01 13.09
CA GLY A 50 -0.71 -12.66 12.61
C GLY A 50 -1.77 -11.62 12.99
N MET A 51 -1.34 -10.36 13.02
CA MET A 51 -2.18 -9.18 13.21
C MET A 51 -3.02 -8.90 11.96
N THR A 52 -4.32 -8.69 12.11
CA THR A 52 -5.20 -8.27 11.01
C THR A 52 -5.43 -6.76 11.02
N ALA A 53 -5.90 -6.20 9.90
CA ALA A 53 -6.24 -4.76 9.82
C ALA A 53 -7.35 -4.36 10.79
N ASP A 54 -8.37 -5.20 11.00
CA ASP A 54 -9.43 -4.94 12.00
C ASP A 54 -8.84 -4.89 13.41
N THR A 55 -7.98 -5.84 13.78
CA THR A 55 -7.29 -5.83 15.08
C THR A 55 -6.43 -4.58 15.24
N ALA A 56 -5.68 -4.19 14.21
CA ALA A 56 -4.82 -3.00 14.22
C ALA A 56 -5.63 -1.71 14.44
N LEU A 57 -6.76 -1.54 13.77
CA LEU A 57 -7.66 -0.39 13.96
C LEU A 57 -8.27 -0.34 15.36
N ARG A 58 -8.54 -1.50 15.97
CA ARG A 58 -9.01 -1.57 17.36
C ARG A 58 -7.91 -1.19 18.34
N LEU A 59 -6.68 -1.67 18.11
CA LEU A 59 -5.52 -1.30 18.92
C LEU A 59 -5.21 0.19 18.81
N GLU A 60 -5.35 0.78 17.63
CA GLU A 60 -5.21 2.23 17.44
C GLU A 60 -6.20 3.02 18.31
N ARG A 61 -7.47 2.61 18.32
CA ARG A 61 -8.49 3.27 19.15
C ARG A 61 -8.22 3.13 20.65
N TYR A 62 -7.56 2.06 21.08
CA TYR A 62 -7.33 1.78 22.51
C TYR A 62 -6.00 2.34 23.02
N PHE A 63 -4.90 2.13 22.28
CA PHE A 63 -3.54 2.54 22.66
C PHE A 63 -3.07 3.82 21.96
N GLY A 64 -3.82 4.36 21.00
CA GLY A 64 -3.50 5.61 20.29
C GLY A 64 -2.42 5.51 19.20
N ASN A 65 -1.86 4.32 18.95
CA ASN A 65 -0.84 4.11 17.92
C ASN A 65 -1.48 3.74 16.59
N GLU A 66 -1.07 4.40 15.50
CA GLU A 66 -1.63 4.18 14.16
C GLU A 66 -1.69 2.70 13.76
N ALA A 67 -2.82 2.25 13.19
CA ALA A 67 -2.99 0.88 12.72
C ALA A 67 -1.87 0.46 11.75
N GLN A 68 -1.35 1.40 10.96
CA GLN A 68 -0.26 1.14 10.02
C GLN A 68 1.02 0.69 10.72
N CYS A 69 1.32 1.19 11.92
CA CYS A 69 2.49 0.75 12.69
C CYS A 69 2.42 -0.75 12.99
N TRP A 70 1.26 -1.25 13.41
CA TRP A 70 1.04 -2.67 13.68
C TRP A 70 1.17 -3.54 12.41
N LEU A 71 0.62 -3.07 11.30
CA LEU A 71 0.71 -3.79 10.02
C LEU A 71 2.13 -3.78 9.43
N ASN A 72 2.90 -2.73 9.68
CA ASN A 72 4.30 -2.66 9.31
C ASN A 72 5.13 -3.70 10.09
N LEU A 73 4.87 -3.86 11.39
CA LEU A 73 5.49 -4.91 12.21
C LEU A 73 5.15 -6.30 11.69
N GLN A 74 3.87 -6.56 11.38
CA GLN A 74 3.44 -7.83 10.80
C GLN A 74 4.13 -8.11 9.46
N THR A 75 4.15 -7.12 8.56
CA THR A 75 4.79 -7.25 7.25
C THR A 75 6.29 -7.51 7.38
N ALA A 76 6.98 -6.80 8.27
CA ALA A 76 8.40 -6.99 8.53
C ALA A 76 8.70 -8.39 9.11
N TYR A 77 7.83 -8.88 9.99
CA TYR A 77 7.91 -10.24 10.53
C TYR A 77 7.74 -11.29 9.42
N ASP A 78 6.67 -11.18 8.64
CA ASP A 78 6.33 -12.14 7.58
C ASP A 78 7.41 -12.20 6.51
N LEU A 79 7.95 -11.05 6.10
CA LEU A 79 9.06 -10.99 5.15
C LEU A 79 10.30 -11.68 5.71
N ARG A 80 10.69 -11.42 6.96
CA ARG A 80 11.86 -12.09 7.57
C ARG A 80 11.65 -13.60 7.73
N MET A 81 10.45 -14.02 8.11
CA MET A 81 10.11 -15.44 8.20
C MET A 81 10.20 -16.10 6.83
N ALA A 82 9.63 -15.48 5.79
CA ALA A 82 9.71 -15.96 4.42
C ALA A 82 11.16 -16.02 3.92
N GLU A 83 11.97 -14.99 4.17
CA GLU A 83 13.39 -14.98 3.81
C GLU A 83 14.17 -16.12 4.49
N THR A 84 13.85 -16.41 5.76
CA THR A 84 14.49 -17.50 6.51
C THR A 84 14.09 -18.86 5.94
N LEU A 85 12.83 -19.03 5.52
CA LEU A 85 12.33 -20.26 4.91
C LEU A 85 12.86 -20.46 3.48
N VAL A 86 12.86 -19.41 2.65
CA VAL A 86 13.41 -19.45 1.28
C VAL A 86 14.94 -19.58 1.31
N GLY A 87 15.62 -18.99 2.28
CA GLY A 87 17.05 -19.22 2.51
C GLY A 87 17.38 -20.69 2.78
N LYS A 88 16.46 -21.43 3.41
CA LYS A 88 16.54 -22.90 3.59
C LYS A 88 16.11 -23.68 2.33
N THR A 89 15.23 -23.10 1.52
CA THR A 89 14.57 -23.75 0.37
C THR A 89 15.01 -23.06 -0.91
N LYS A 90 16.15 -23.48 -1.46
CA LYS A 90 16.87 -22.84 -2.57
C LYS A 90 16.11 -22.94 -3.92
N ALA A 91 14.96 -22.29 -4.10
CA ALA A 91 14.28 -22.19 -5.40
C ALA A 91 13.09 -21.21 -5.39
N MET A 92 13.28 -20.01 -5.96
CA MET A 92 12.20 -19.32 -6.66
C MET A 92 12.82 -18.42 -7.73
N LYS A 93 13.09 -18.98 -8.92
CA LYS A 93 13.43 -18.17 -10.10
C LYS A 93 12.14 -17.57 -10.64
N VAL A 94 11.88 -16.30 -10.35
CA VAL A 94 10.86 -15.55 -11.08
C VAL A 94 11.42 -15.26 -12.47
N GLN A 95 10.95 -16.00 -13.47
CA GLN A 95 11.21 -15.68 -14.88
C GLN A 95 10.21 -14.60 -15.30
N ILE A 96 10.68 -13.36 -15.45
CA ILE A 96 9.88 -12.30 -16.07
C ILE A 96 9.99 -12.53 -17.59
N THR A 97 9.04 -13.28 -18.16
CA THR A 97 8.95 -13.44 -19.62
C THR A 97 8.39 -12.14 -20.21
N GLY A 98 9.27 -11.21 -20.55
CA GLY A 98 8.95 -10.05 -21.37
C GLY A 98 8.97 -10.43 -22.85
N GLU A 99 7.93 -11.11 -23.34
CA GLU A 99 7.68 -11.21 -24.78
C GLU A 99 7.04 -9.90 -25.26
N ALA A 100 7.86 -8.87 -25.46
CA ALA A 100 7.50 -7.73 -26.31
C ALA A 100 7.70 -8.13 -27.78
N ASN A 101 6.81 -8.96 -28.31
CA ASN A 101 6.76 -9.30 -29.73
C ASN A 101 5.86 -8.31 -30.49
N ASN A 102 6.44 -7.78 -31.58
CA ASN A 102 5.84 -7.13 -32.76
C ASN A 102 5.40 -5.65 -32.69
N ALA A 103 6.01 -4.80 -33.53
CA ALA A 103 5.37 -4.35 -34.80
C ALA A 103 6.06 -3.17 -35.53
N GLU A 104 7.23 -2.65 -35.16
CA GLU A 104 7.75 -1.41 -35.79
C GLU A 104 8.68 -1.56 -37.00
N SER A 105 8.93 -2.76 -37.53
CA SER A 105 9.90 -2.92 -38.64
C SER A 105 9.29 -3.03 -40.06
N GLY A 106 7.95 -2.96 -40.21
CA GLY A 106 7.29 -3.26 -41.49
C GLY A 106 6.88 -2.08 -42.39
N ILE A 107 6.84 -0.84 -41.89
CA ILE A 107 6.14 0.26 -42.61
C ILE A 107 7.02 0.97 -43.65
N ASN A 108 8.34 0.78 -43.65
CA ASN A 108 9.25 1.51 -44.54
C ASN A 108 9.41 0.92 -45.97
N ALA A 109 8.65 -0.11 -46.34
CA ALA A 109 8.80 -0.80 -47.63
C ALA A 109 7.84 -0.38 -48.76
N ARG A 110 7.09 0.73 -48.62
CA ARG A 110 6.27 1.28 -49.73
C ARG A 110 6.73 2.67 -50.17
N ARG A 111 8.04 2.82 -50.40
CA ARG A 111 8.57 3.87 -51.26
C ARG A 111 8.61 3.33 -52.69
N ARG A 112 7.53 3.51 -53.47
CA ARG A 112 7.50 3.85 -54.92
C ARG A 112 6.11 3.63 -55.55
N ARG A 113 5.71 4.66 -56.31
CA ARG A 113 4.73 4.75 -57.43
C ARG A 113 3.36 5.40 -57.12
N ALA A 114 2.98 6.29 -58.06
CA ALA A 114 1.86 7.23 -58.11
C ALA A 114 2.07 8.50 -57.24
N GLY A 115 2.16 9.73 -57.74
CA GLY A 115 1.68 10.30 -59.00
C GLY A 115 0.47 11.20 -58.73
N GLY A 116 0.70 12.52 -58.64
CA GLY A 116 -0.31 13.55 -58.93
C GLY A 116 -1.30 13.96 -57.81
N GLY A 117 -1.25 15.25 -57.45
CA GLY A 117 -2.47 16.03 -57.20
C GLY A 117 -3.03 16.07 -55.77
N ARG A 118 -2.59 17.08 -55.01
CA ARG A 118 -3.40 18.23 -54.56
C ARG A 118 -2.80 18.84 -53.30
N ARG A 119 -2.34 20.09 -53.45
CA ARG A 119 -2.23 21.04 -52.34
C ARG A 119 -3.64 21.27 -51.79
N LEU A 120 -3.84 20.99 -50.51
CA LEU A 120 -4.83 21.70 -49.71
C LEU A 120 -4.17 22.09 -48.39
N SER A 121 -3.92 23.39 -48.32
CA SER A 121 -3.81 24.23 -47.13
C SER A 121 -4.96 24.00 -46.16
N SER A 122 -4.64 23.92 -44.86
CA SER A 122 -5.38 24.53 -43.72
C SER A 122 -4.87 23.83 -42.45
N ALA A 123 -3.96 24.43 -41.69
CA ALA A 123 -4.18 25.45 -40.67
C ALA A 123 -4.45 24.87 -39.27
N ARG A 124 -3.87 25.59 -38.30
CA ARG A 124 -4.10 25.60 -36.84
C ARG A 124 -3.30 24.55 -36.07
N HIS A 125 -2.17 24.97 -35.49
CA HIS A 125 -2.08 25.53 -34.13
C HIS A 125 -2.61 24.57 -33.07
N TYR A 126 -1.72 23.95 -32.31
CA TYR A 126 -1.48 24.42 -30.95
C TYR A 126 -0.05 24.09 -30.54
N SER A 127 0.71 25.15 -30.27
CA SER A 127 2.04 25.14 -29.67
C SER A 127 1.90 25.68 -28.26
N LEU A 128 2.72 25.13 -27.36
CA LEU A 128 3.07 25.67 -26.04
C LEU A 128 1.90 25.67 -25.03
N SER A 129 2.12 25.51 -23.73
CA SER A 129 3.30 25.27 -22.92
C SER A 129 2.76 25.01 -21.52
N LYS A 130 3.48 24.18 -20.76
CA LYS A 130 3.65 24.22 -19.31
C LYS A 130 2.88 25.35 -18.60
N SER A 131 2.07 24.98 -17.61
CA SER A 131 2.37 25.24 -16.19
C SER A 131 1.11 25.11 -15.34
N HIS A 132 1.31 24.57 -14.14
CA HIS A 132 0.62 24.96 -12.93
C HIS A 132 -0.88 24.59 -12.77
N THR A 133 -1.09 23.61 -11.88
CA THR A 133 -1.97 23.69 -10.71
C THR A 133 -3.49 23.86 -10.94
N LEU A 134 -4.23 22.95 -10.30
CA LEU A 134 -5.66 22.99 -9.96
C LEU A 134 -6.66 22.40 -10.97
N LEU A 135 -7.03 21.14 -10.72
CA LEU A 135 -8.37 20.55 -10.88
C LEU A 135 -8.40 19.38 -9.89
N ALA A 136 -9.28 19.21 -8.92
CA ALA A 136 -10.42 19.95 -8.36
C ALA A 136 -10.58 19.29 -6.95
N ILE A 137 -11.06 19.89 -5.86
CA ILE A 137 -12.43 20.34 -5.60
C ILE A 137 -12.39 21.05 -4.24
N THR A 138 -12.56 22.37 -4.21
CA THR A 138 -13.12 23.12 -3.09
C THR A 138 -13.81 24.35 -3.65
N ASP A 139 -15.12 24.29 -3.88
CA ASP A 139 -15.98 25.47 -3.77
C ASP A 139 -17.46 25.08 -3.57
N ALA A 140 -17.87 25.01 -2.31
CA ALA A 140 -19.27 25.02 -1.89
C ALA A 140 -19.43 25.93 -0.66
N ARG A 141 -18.82 27.13 -0.71
CA ARG A 141 -19.10 28.22 0.25
C ARG A 141 -19.33 29.53 -0.49
N ARG A 142 -20.50 29.67 -1.14
CA ARG A 142 -20.96 30.99 -1.56
C ARG A 142 -22.47 31.09 -1.77
N THR A 143 -23.28 30.99 -0.71
CA THR A 143 -24.57 31.70 -0.63
C THR A 143 -24.91 32.03 0.82
N GLY A 144 -24.21 33.00 1.39
CA GLY A 144 -24.74 33.79 2.50
C GLY A 144 -25.68 34.86 1.92
N THR A 145 -26.97 34.69 2.13
CA THR A 145 -28.02 35.70 1.89
C THR A 145 -29.00 35.65 3.04
N ALA A 146 -29.28 36.81 3.62
CA ALA A 146 -30.08 37.02 4.83
C ALA A 146 -31.51 37.52 4.51
N LEU A 147 -32.48 37.08 5.31
CA LEU A 147 -33.71 37.71 5.86
C LEU A 147 -34.76 38.39 4.91
N PRO A 148 -36.07 38.36 5.26
CA PRO A 148 -36.61 39.42 6.13
C PRO A 148 -37.66 38.98 7.18
N SER A 149 -37.74 39.86 8.20
CA SER A 149 -38.72 40.17 9.26
C SER A 149 -39.75 39.15 9.73
#